data_AF-W1VRV3-F1
#
_entry.id   AF-W1VRV3-F1
#
_cell.length_a   1.000
_cell.length_b   1.000
_cell.length_c   1.000
_cell.angle_alpha   90.00
_cell.angle_beta   90.00
_cell.angle_gamma   90.00
#
_symmetry.space_group_name_H-M   'P 1'
#
loop_
_entity.id
_entity.type
_entity.pdbx_description
1 polymer ?
#
loop_
_entity_poly.entity_id
_entity_poly.type
_entity_poly.pdbx_seq_one_letter_code
_entity_poly.pdbx_strand_id
1 'polypeptide(L)'
;MAVTGVPSNGTSWTAGEQVPVDITVTNTSGGYPGLRPSAATLTNHEACRWQWMAPSSPQTCAGRAQYVVTEADVEAGAFTLSVTYSAYSQRNDQGESRVIGTGSVTVPVSVSQDPRDPNDPVVSGTIEVVRDPPADGVYKLGQVVDYR
;
A
#
# COMPACT_ATOMS: atom_id res chain seq x y z
N MET A 1 3.40 -1.64 4.91
CA MET A 1 3.04 -1.71 3.48
C MET A 1 1.62 -1.21 3.36
N ALA A 2 1.33 -0.39 2.36
CA ALA A 2 0.00 0.15 2.13
C ALA A 2 -0.29 0.22 0.63
N VAL A 3 -1.54 0.00 0.25
CA VAL A 3 -2.04 0.32 -1.09
C VAL A 3 -2.31 1.82 -1.14
N THR A 4 -1.91 2.48 -2.22
CA THR A 4 -2.03 3.94 -2.38
C THR A 4 -2.96 4.38 -3.51
N GLY A 5 -3.55 3.42 -4.23
CA GLY A 5 -4.53 3.66 -5.29
C GLY A 5 -5.96 3.34 -4.86
N VAL A 6 -6.93 3.95 -5.55
CA VAL A 6 -8.33 3.52 -5.53
C VAL A 6 -8.61 2.61 -6.72
N PRO A 7 -9.56 1.67 -6.62
CA PRO A 7 -9.95 0.87 -7.77
C PRO A 7 -10.45 1.74 -8.91
N SER A 8 -10.18 1.32 -10.15
CA SER A 8 -10.51 2.05 -11.38
C SER A 8 -12.02 2.17 -11.58
N ASN A 9 -12.80 1.19 -11.10
CA ASN A 9 -14.26 1.25 -11.10
C ASN A 9 -14.85 1.93 -9.84
N GLY A 10 -13.99 2.44 -8.95
CA GLY A 10 -14.33 3.17 -7.74
C GLY A 10 -14.80 2.33 -6.54
N THR A 11 -15.08 1.03 -6.71
CA THR A 11 -15.71 0.19 -5.66
C THR A 11 -15.08 -1.19 -5.51
N SER A 12 -14.36 -1.69 -6.51
CA SER A 12 -13.72 -3.00 -6.48
C SER A 12 -12.57 -3.11 -7.46
N TRP A 13 -11.52 -3.82 -7.07
CA TRP A 13 -10.41 -4.12 -7.95
C TRP A 13 -10.85 -5.13 -9.03
N THR A 14 -10.42 -4.92 -10.27
CA THR A 14 -10.72 -5.83 -11.38
C THR A 14 -9.51 -6.65 -11.78
N ALA A 15 -9.73 -7.86 -12.32
CA ALA A 15 -8.62 -8.68 -12.82
C ALA A 15 -7.86 -7.93 -13.93
N GLY A 16 -6.53 -7.96 -13.85
CA GLY A 16 -5.61 -7.23 -14.72
C GLY A 16 -5.29 -5.81 -14.25
N GLU A 17 -5.96 -5.32 -13.22
CA GLU A 17 -5.71 -3.98 -12.68
C GLU A 17 -4.38 -3.90 -11.90
N GLN A 18 -3.66 -2.80 -12.08
CA GLN A 18 -2.41 -2.53 -11.39
C GLN A 18 -2.66 -1.70 -10.13
N VAL A 19 -2.34 -2.28 -8.98
CA VAL A 19 -2.46 -1.67 -7.67
C VAL A 19 -1.10 -1.11 -7.26
N PRO A 20 -0.92 0.22 -7.13
CA PRO A 20 0.33 0.78 -6.62
C PRO A 20 0.47 0.51 -5.12
N VAL A 21 1.69 0.15 -4.72
CA VAL A 21 2.01 -0.25 -3.35
C VAL A 21 3.17 0.56 -2.79
N ASP A 22 2.95 1.14 -1.61
CA ASP A 22 3.97 1.81 -0.84
C ASP A 22 4.57 0.86 0.21
N ILE A 23 5.88 0.70 0.14
CA ILE A 23 6.64 -0.17 1.04
C ILE A 23 7.49 0.71 1.96
N THR A 24 7.08 0.82 3.22
CA THR A 24 7.87 1.46 4.27
C THR A 24 8.63 0.41 5.06
N VAL A 25 9.95 0.60 5.18
CA VAL A 25 10.84 -0.24 5.98
C VAL A 25 11.59 0.62 6.98
N THR A 26 11.70 0.14 8.22
CA THR A 26 12.48 0.79 9.26
C THR A 26 13.63 -0.12 9.66
N ASN A 27 14.85 0.40 9.61
CA ASN A 27 16.00 -0.32 10.15
C ASN A 27 15.98 -0.21 11.68
N THR A 28 15.74 -1.31 12.37
CA THR A 28 15.74 -1.37 13.84
C THR A 28 17.09 -1.77 14.43
N SER A 29 18.09 -2.06 13.59
CA SER A 29 19.45 -2.33 14.03
C SER A 29 20.23 -1.03 14.25
N GLY A 30 21.28 -1.08 15.08
CA GLY A 30 22.20 0.04 15.27
C GLY A 30 23.18 0.26 14.11
N GLY A 31 23.16 -0.61 13.09
CA GLY A 31 24.07 -0.57 11.94
C GLY A 31 23.49 0.15 10.73
N TYR A 32 24.25 0.14 9.65
CA TYR A 32 23.93 0.83 8.40
C TYR A 32 23.87 -0.14 7.20
N PRO A 33 23.01 -1.18 7.26
CA PRO A 33 22.98 -2.23 6.26
C PRO A 33 22.49 -1.73 4.90
N GLY A 34 22.89 -2.42 3.84
CA GLY A 34 22.15 -2.42 2.58
C GLY A 34 20.91 -3.31 2.71
N LEU A 35 19.76 -2.89 2.19
CA LEU A 35 18.53 -3.66 2.15
C LEU A 35 18.10 -3.89 0.70
N ARG A 36 17.83 -5.16 0.37
CA ARG A 36 17.19 -5.52 -0.90
C ARG A 36 15.98 -6.41 -0.70
N PRO A 37 14.95 -6.23 -1.54
CA PRO A 37 13.95 -7.26 -1.73
C PRO A 37 14.61 -8.53 -2.32
N SER A 38 14.18 -9.68 -1.84
CA SER A 38 14.68 -11.01 -2.25
C SER A 38 13.58 -11.90 -2.82
N ALA A 39 12.32 -11.64 -2.47
CA ALA A 39 11.14 -12.24 -3.08
C ALA A 39 9.94 -11.31 -2.85
N ALA A 40 8.97 -11.28 -3.76
CA ALA A 40 7.72 -10.56 -3.57
C ALA A 40 6.61 -11.13 -4.46
N THR A 41 5.36 -10.87 -4.11
CA THR A 41 4.21 -11.01 -5.02
C THR A 41 4.01 -9.77 -5.90
N LEU A 42 4.89 -8.78 -5.76
CA LEU A 42 4.82 -7.47 -6.39
C LEU A 42 5.74 -7.40 -7.63
N THR A 43 5.31 -6.71 -8.67
CA THR A 43 6.14 -6.32 -9.81
C THR A 43 6.96 -5.07 -9.47
N ASN A 44 8.12 -4.91 -10.12
CA ASN A 44 9.06 -3.78 -9.93
C ASN A 44 9.56 -3.58 -8.48
N HIS A 45 9.37 -4.57 -7.62
CA HIS A 45 9.72 -4.51 -6.21
C HIS A 45 11.22 -4.35 -5.99
N GLU A 46 12.07 -4.82 -6.92
CA GLU A 46 13.53 -4.74 -6.89
C GLU A 46 14.05 -3.30 -6.85
N ALA A 47 13.25 -2.33 -7.30
CA ALA A 47 13.54 -0.91 -7.19
C ALA A 47 13.44 -0.39 -5.74
N CYS A 48 12.70 -1.09 -4.87
CA CYS A 48 12.53 -0.78 -3.45
C CYS A 48 13.71 -1.30 -2.62
N ARG A 49 14.92 -0.87 -2.98
CA ARG A 49 16.17 -1.20 -2.32
C ARG A 49 16.89 0.03 -1.79
N TRP A 50 17.70 -0.15 -0.76
CA TRP A 50 18.48 0.92 -0.14
C TRP A 50 19.90 0.46 0.10
N GLN A 51 20.87 1.16 -0.45
CA GLN A 51 22.29 0.83 -0.26
C GLN A 51 22.79 1.20 1.14
N TRP A 52 22.05 2.07 1.83
CA TRP A 52 22.41 2.58 3.13
C TRP A 52 21.15 2.92 3.95
N MET A 53 20.77 2.05 4.86
CA MET A 53 19.64 2.27 5.77
C MET A 53 20.10 2.83 7.11
N ALA A 54 19.72 4.06 7.44
CA ALA A 54 20.02 4.65 8.73
C ALA A 54 19.23 3.97 9.87
N PRO A 55 19.84 3.73 11.05
CA PRO A 55 19.14 3.26 12.24
C PRO A 55 17.92 4.11 12.58
N SER A 56 16.84 3.46 12.94
CA SER A 56 15.58 4.07 13.42
C SER A 56 14.96 5.10 12.45
N SER A 57 15.40 5.11 11.19
CA SER A 57 14.88 6.00 10.16
C SER A 57 14.05 5.19 9.16
N PRO A 58 12.72 5.38 9.14
CA PRO A 58 11.87 4.76 8.12
C PRO A 58 12.25 5.27 6.73
N GLN A 59 12.22 4.38 5.75
CA GLN A 59 12.36 4.71 4.34
C GLN A 59 11.17 4.14 3.59
N THR A 60 10.61 4.93 2.67
CA THR A 60 9.43 4.53 1.90
C THR A 60 9.79 4.43 0.41
N CYS A 61 9.45 3.28 -0.17
CA CYS A 61 9.42 3.09 -1.61
C CYS A 61 8.00 3.37 -2.10
N ALA A 62 7.74 4.61 -2.51
CA ALA A 62 6.42 5.06 -2.91
C ALA A 62 6.16 4.84 -4.41
N GLY A 63 5.03 4.21 -4.75
CA GLY A 63 4.51 4.09 -6.13
C GLY A 63 5.39 3.34 -7.14
N ARG A 64 6.44 2.64 -6.70
CA ARG A 64 7.34 1.89 -7.60
C ARG A 64 6.94 0.43 -7.73
N ALA A 65 6.58 -0.20 -6.62
CA ALA A 65 6.11 -1.57 -6.60
C ALA A 65 4.62 -1.60 -6.92
N GLN A 66 4.19 -2.63 -7.65
CA GLN A 66 2.81 -2.78 -8.06
C GLN A 66 2.36 -4.23 -7.88
N TYR A 67 1.06 -4.44 -7.77
CA TYR A 67 0.44 -5.75 -7.80
C TYR A 67 -0.55 -5.82 -8.95
N VAL A 68 -0.60 -6.95 -9.66
CA VAL A 68 -1.61 -7.18 -10.70
C VAL A 68 -2.66 -8.09 -10.11
N VAL A 69 -3.88 -7.59 -9.99
CA VAL A 69 -5.01 -8.36 -9.47
C VAL A 69 -5.34 -9.46 -10.46
N THR A 70 -5.50 -10.69 -9.98
CA THR A 70 -5.78 -11.86 -10.82
C THR A 70 -7.27 -12.24 -10.77
N GLU A 71 -7.71 -13.09 -11.69
CA GLU A 71 -9.08 -13.62 -11.65
C GLU A 71 -9.34 -14.42 -10.36
N ALA A 72 -8.34 -15.15 -9.87
CA ALA A 72 -8.44 -15.90 -8.62
C ALA A 72 -8.61 -14.99 -7.40
N ASP A 73 -7.99 -13.80 -7.40
CA ASP A 73 -8.17 -12.83 -6.33
C ASP A 73 -9.60 -12.28 -6.30
N VAL A 74 -10.16 -12.01 -7.48
CA VAL A 74 -11.56 -11.55 -7.62
C VAL A 74 -12.52 -12.62 -7.12
N GLU A 75 -12.29 -13.89 -7.48
CA GLU A 75 -13.09 -15.03 -7.00
C GLU A 75 -12.96 -15.22 -5.47
N ALA A 76 -11.75 -15.06 -4.94
CA ALA A 76 -11.49 -15.12 -3.50
C ALA A 76 -12.00 -13.90 -2.72
N GLY A 77 -12.28 -12.78 -3.41
CA GLY A 77 -12.72 -11.52 -2.82
C GLY A 77 -11.61 -10.73 -2.11
N ALA A 78 -10.35 -11.18 -2.18
CA ALA A 78 -9.19 -10.53 -1.57
C ALA A 78 -7.89 -11.00 -2.24
N PHE A 79 -6.83 -10.19 -2.15
CA PHE A 79 -5.48 -10.55 -2.57
C PHE A 79 -4.46 -10.29 -1.45
N THR A 80 -3.37 -11.05 -1.46
CA THR A 80 -2.29 -10.89 -0.48
C THR A 80 -1.02 -10.38 -1.13
N LEU A 81 -0.56 -9.24 -0.64
CA LEU A 81 0.71 -8.62 -0.99
C LEU A 81 1.78 -9.12 -0.04
N SER A 82 2.95 -9.47 -0.56
CA SER A 82 4.10 -9.80 0.28
C SER A 82 5.41 -9.34 -0.34
N VAL A 83 6.36 -8.97 0.53
CA VAL A 83 7.74 -8.66 0.17
C VAL A 83 8.66 -9.21 1.25
N THR A 84 9.68 -9.94 0.84
CA THR A 84 10.72 -10.50 1.70
C THR A 84 12.01 -9.72 1.49
N TYR A 85 12.55 -9.14 2.56
CA TYR A 85 13.79 -8.38 2.52
C TYR A 85 14.98 -9.20 3.02
N SER A 86 16.11 -8.98 2.38
CA SER A 86 17.43 -9.38 2.83
C SER A 86 18.26 -8.15 3.17
N ALA A 87 18.99 -8.21 4.28
CA ALA A 87 19.98 -7.22 4.64
C ALA A 87 21.38 -7.73 4.33
N TYR A 88 22.24 -6.82 3.90
CA TYR A 88 23.67 -7.03 3.74
C TYR A 88 24.38 -6.46 4.96
N SER A 89 25.36 -7.21 5.49
CA SER A 89 26.10 -6.80 6.68
C SER A 89 26.91 -5.51 6.49
N GLN A 90 27.13 -5.10 5.24
CA GLN A 90 27.77 -3.85 4.87
C GLN A 90 26.90 -3.03 3.90
N ARG A 91 27.36 -1.81 3.61
CA ARG A 91 26.71 -0.89 2.66
C ARG A 91 26.85 -1.39 1.22
N ASN A 92 26.07 -0.80 0.32
CA ASN A 92 26.16 -1.03 -1.13
C ASN A 92 26.01 -2.51 -1.53
N ASP A 93 25.15 -3.24 -0.82
CA ASP A 93 24.88 -4.67 -1.05
C ASP A 93 26.14 -5.56 -0.90
N GLN A 94 27.06 -5.19 0.01
CA GLN A 94 28.31 -5.91 0.24
C GLN A 94 28.29 -6.74 1.55
N GLY A 95 29.17 -7.73 1.60
CA GLY A 95 29.31 -8.62 2.75
C GLY A 95 28.30 -9.77 2.70
N GLU A 96 28.01 -10.31 3.87
CA GLU A 96 27.08 -11.44 4.02
C GLU A 96 25.64 -10.95 3.89
N SER A 97 24.84 -11.67 3.11
CA SER A 97 23.41 -11.41 2.96
C SER A 97 22.60 -12.35 3.82
N ARG A 98 21.58 -11.82 4.49
CA ARG A 98 20.66 -12.60 5.31
C ARG A 98 19.24 -12.10 5.14
N VAL A 99 18.28 -13.02 4.99
CA VAL A 99 16.85 -12.71 5.05
C VAL A 99 16.50 -12.15 6.42
N ILE A 100 15.91 -10.96 6.45
CA ILE A 100 15.55 -10.24 7.69
C ILE A 100 14.06 -10.28 8.00
N GLY A 101 13.22 -10.64 7.03
CA GLY A 101 11.81 -10.87 7.27
C GLY A 101 10.94 -10.65 6.04
N THR A 102 9.66 -10.98 6.19
CA THR A 102 8.62 -10.80 5.19
C THR A 102 7.56 -9.87 5.74
N GLY A 103 7.27 -8.80 5.00
CA GLY A 103 6.09 -7.97 5.22
C GLY A 103 4.95 -8.45 4.34
N SER A 104 3.76 -8.64 4.89
CA SER A 104 2.57 -9.01 4.13
C SER A 104 1.35 -8.20 4.56
N VAL A 105 0.44 -7.97 3.62
CA VAL A 105 -0.87 -7.36 3.88
C VAL A 105 -1.90 -8.00 2.96
N THR A 106 -3.07 -8.32 3.50
CA THR A 106 -4.22 -8.77 2.72
C THR A 106 -5.15 -7.60 2.49
N VAL A 107 -5.57 -7.43 1.25
CA VAL A 107 -6.42 -6.32 0.79
C VAL A 107 -7.70 -6.92 0.22
N PRO A 108 -8.89 -6.46 0.65
CA PRO A 108 -10.14 -6.90 0.05
C PRO A 108 -10.25 -6.39 -1.40
N VAL A 109 -10.78 -7.22 -2.29
CA VAL A 109 -11.07 -6.82 -3.68
C VAL A 109 -12.19 -5.80 -3.71
N SER A 110 -13.23 -6.01 -2.91
CA SER A 110 -14.31 -5.06 -2.72
C SER A 110 -13.89 -4.01 -1.71
N VAL A 111 -13.82 -2.76 -2.15
CA VAL A 111 -13.68 -1.62 -1.26
C VAL A 111 -15.09 -1.14 -1.00
N SER A 112 -15.69 -1.66 0.07
CA SER A 112 -16.92 -1.05 0.60
C SER A 112 -16.60 0.41 0.92
N GLN A 113 -17.60 1.27 0.78
CA GLN A 113 -17.55 2.60 1.38
C GLN A 113 -18.81 2.73 2.22
N ASP A 114 -18.88 1.91 3.27
CA ASP A 114 -19.86 2.09 4.32
C ASP A 114 -19.20 2.90 5.45
N PRO A 115 -19.46 4.21 5.52
CA PRO A 115 -18.93 5.06 6.59
C PRO A 115 -19.40 4.66 8.00
N ARG A 116 -20.24 3.62 8.15
CA ARG A 116 -20.70 3.06 9.42
C ARG A 116 -20.01 1.75 9.81
N ASP A 117 -19.24 1.12 8.92
CA ASP A 117 -18.50 -0.10 9.23
C ASP A 117 -17.08 0.25 9.73
N PRO A 118 -16.75 0.00 11.01
CA PRO A 118 -15.44 0.33 11.57
C PRO A 118 -14.29 -0.54 11.03
N ASN A 119 -14.57 -1.59 10.24
CA ASN A 119 -13.56 -2.42 9.59
C ASN A 119 -13.37 -2.06 8.11
N ASP A 120 -14.12 -1.09 7.61
CA ASP A 120 -13.96 -0.55 6.26
C ASP A 120 -12.72 0.37 6.23
N PRO A 121 -11.73 0.18 5.34
CA PRO A 121 -10.63 1.13 5.19
C PRO A 121 -11.15 2.48 4.65
N VAL A 122 -11.71 3.30 5.53
CA VAL A 122 -12.10 4.67 5.23
C VAL A 122 -10.81 5.44 4.92
N VAL A 123 -10.64 5.85 3.67
CA VAL A 123 -9.74 6.97 3.36
C VAL A 123 -10.40 8.21 3.96
N SER A 124 -10.18 8.46 5.25
CA SER A 124 -10.69 9.64 5.94
C SER A 124 -9.87 10.85 5.50
N GLY A 125 -10.24 11.46 4.38
CA GLY A 125 -9.98 12.87 4.15
C GLY A 125 -11.03 13.65 4.94
N THR A 126 -10.64 14.33 6.01
CA THR A 126 -11.54 15.25 6.71
C THR A 126 -11.88 16.40 5.77
N ILE A 127 -13.05 16.35 5.14
CA ILE A 127 -13.60 17.44 4.33
C ILE A 127 -14.28 18.39 5.29
N GLU A 128 -13.68 19.55 5.53
CA GLU A 128 -14.36 20.66 6.20
C GLU A 128 -15.38 21.24 5.21
N VAL A 129 -16.67 20.99 5.45
CA VAL A 129 -17.77 21.44 4.58
C VAL A 129 -18.07 22.92 4.88
N VAL A 130 -17.87 23.81 3.90
CA VAL A 130 -18.06 25.28 4.04
C VAL A 130 -19.52 25.72 3.81
N ARG A 131 -20.46 24.81 3.50
CA ARG A 131 -21.89 25.16 3.37
C ARG A 131 -22.80 24.15 4.03
N ASP A 132 -23.86 24.66 4.67
CA ASP A 132 -24.78 23.85 5.46
C ASP A 132 -25.30 22.63 4.67
N PRO A 133 -25.27 21.44 5.28
CA PRO A 133 -25.77 20.23 4.64
C PRO A 133 -27.27 20.36 4.31
N PRO A 134 -27.76 19.60 3.32
CA PRO A 134 -29.19 19.42 3.11
C PRO A 134 -29.90 19.05 4.42
N ALA A 135 -31.15 19.48 4.61
CA ALA A 135 -31.88 19.30 5.88
C ALA A 135 -32.05 17.83 6.32
N ASP A 136 -31.88 16.88 5.39
CA ASP A 136 -31.90 15.43 5.60
C ASP A 136 -30.49 14.81 5.75
N GLY A 137 -29.42 15.59 5.57
CA GLY A 137 -28.03 15.18 5.78
C GLY A 137 -27.48 14.17 4.78
N VAL A 138 -28.20 13.88 3.70
CA VAL A 138 -27.84 12.84 2.72
C VAL A 138 -27.58 13.45 1.35
N TYR A 139 -26.34 13.32 0.86
CA TYR A 139 -26.00 13.65 -0.53
C TYR A 139 -26.31 12.46 -1.44
N LYS A 140 -26.93 12.73 -2.60
CA LYS A 140 -27.29 11.69 -3.57
C LYS A 140 -26.17 11.46 -4.59
N LEU A 141 -26.02 10.20 -5.01
CA LEU A 141 -25.08 9.83 -6.06
C LEU A 141 -25.42 10.60 -7.36
N GLY A 142 -24.45 11.35 -7.91
CA GLY A 142 -24.62 12.22 -9.08
C GLY A 142 -24.88 13.70 -8.78
N GLN A 143 -24.93 14.09 -7.50
CA GLN A 143 -25.02 15.50 -7.11
C GLN A 143 -23.67 16.20 -7.31
N VAL A 144 -23.66 17.29 -8.08
CA VAL A 144 -22.47 18.14 -8.25
C VAL A 144 -22.29 18.98 -6.99
N VAL A 145 -21.15 18.82 -6.34
CA VAL A 145 -20.74 19.63 -5.17
C VAL A 145 -19.65 20.58 -5.65
N ASP A 146 -19.88 21.88 -5.52
CA ASP A 146 -18.87 22.90 -5.87
C ASP A 146 -17.86 23.06 -4.74
N TYR A 147 -16.58 22.83 -5.08
CA TYR A 147 -15.43 22.99 -4.19
C TYR A 147 -14.70 24.30 -4.51
N ARG A 148 -14.12 24.98 -3.51
CA ARG A 148 -13.16 26.06 -3.72
C ARG A 148 -11.99 25.92 -2.77
#